data_AF-A0A5K3FWZ3-F1
#
_entry.id   AF-A0A5K3FWZ3-F1
#
_cell.length_a   1.000
_cell.length_b   1.000
_cell.length_c   1.000
_cell.angle_alpha   90.00
_cell.angle_beta   90.00
_cell.angle_gamma   90.00
#
_symmetry.space_group_name_H-M   'P 1'
#
loop_
_entity.id
_entity.type
_entity.pdbx_description
1 polymer ?
#
loop_
_entity_poly.entity_id
_entity_poly.type
_entity_poly.pdbx_seq_one_letter_code
_entity_poly.pdbx_strand_id
1 'polypeptide(L)'
;MGMLTGPYYTYRAFNDMLHGWPSRAPRLSLAPLWRRLQEAPFFGIAYLIGSQFVSFDYLRDPDFQQLGLTKRLAYLAAVFLVYRMRLYFAWIVGECVCVGAGLGAYPAISRPVAGRGPTDLFALHR
;
A
#
# COMPACT_ATOMS: atom_id res chain seq x y z
N MET A 1 3.67 9.97 -10.02
CA MET A 1 2.28 10.28 -9.65
C MET A 1 1.91 9.43 -8.43
N GLY A 2 1.85 10.02 -7.25
CA GLY A 2 1.34 9.38 -6.03
C GLY A 2 0.52 10.45 -5.33
N MET A 3 -0.81 10.43 -5.49
CA MET A 3 -1.59 11.63 -5.22
C MET A 3 -1.79 11.89 -3.72
N LEU A 4 -1.71 10.87 -2.85
CA LEU A 4 -1.78 11.10 -1.39
C LEU A 4 -0.87 10.20 -0.54
N THR A 5 -0.73 8.90 -0.81
CA THR A 5 0.21 7.99 -0.09
C THR A 5 0.48 6.71 -0.90
N GLY A 6 0.47 6.83 -2.24
CA GLY A 6 0.63 5.68 -3.13
C GLY A 6 2.09 5.40 -3.47
N PRO A 7 2.42 4.15 -3.86
CA PRO A 7 3.75 3.80 -4.37
C PRO A 7 4.20 4.76 -5.48
N TYR A 8 5.49 5.12 -5.45
CA TYR A 8 6.07 6.04 -6.41
C TYR A 8 6.22 5.39 -7.79
N TYR A 9 5.32 5.72 -8.70
CA TYR A 9 5.45 5.37 -10.12
C TYR A 9 6.00 6.54 -10.95
N THR A 10 6.89 6.20 -11.88
CA THR A 10 7.42 7.12 -12.88
C THR A 10 6.35 7.50 -13.89
N TYR A 11 6.45 8.72 -14.45
CA TYR A 11 5.53 9.18 -15.49
C TYR A 11 5.49 8.23 -16.69
N ARG A 12 6.64 7.62 -17.04
CA ARG A 12 6.74 6.63 -18.11
C ARG A 12 5.83 5.41 -17.87
N ALA A 13 5.82 4.85 -16.66
CA ALA A 13 4.96 3.72 -16.32
C ALA A 13 3.47 4.05 -16.40
N PHE A 14 3.10 5.29 -16.06
CA PHE A 14 1.73 5.77 -16.20
C PHE A 14 1.36 6.00 -17.68
N ASN A 15 2.28 6.56 -18.46
CA ASN A 15 2.09 6.79 -19.89
C ASN A 15 1.97 5.48 -20.68
N ASP A 16 2.77 4.47 -20.34
CA ASP A 16 2.70 3.11 -20.91
C ASP A 16 1.35 2.44 -20.62
N MET A 17 0.77 2.68 -19.45
CA MET A 17 -0.57 2.18 -19.10
C MET A 17 -1.66 2.81 -19.99
N LEU A 18 -1.57 4.12 -20.26
CA LEU A 18 -2.56 4.88 -21.03
C LEU A 18 -2.47 4.67 -22.54
N HIS A 19 -1.26 4.65 -23.10
CA HIS A 19 -1.04 4.62 -24.56
C HIS A 19 -0.94 3.21 -25.14
N GLY A 20 -1.06 2.19 -24.29
CA GLY A 20 -1.23 0.82 -24.72
C GLY A 20 -0.05 -0.07 -24.39
N TRP A 21 -0.39 -1.17 -23.72
CA TRP A 21 0.46 -2.34 -23.54
C TRP A 21 0.65 -3.04 -24.90
N PRO A 22 1.86 -3.49 -25.28
CA PRO A 22 2.05 -4.18 -26.56
C PRO A 22 1.18 -5.45 -26.61
N SER A 23 0.44 -5.66 -27.71
CA SER A 23 -0.58 -6.72 -27.85
C SER A 23 -0.06 -8.16 -27.66
N ARG A 24 1.26 -8.36 -27.62
CA ARG A 24 1.93 -9.66 -27.42
C ARG A 24 2.40 -9.92 -25.99
N ALA A 25 2.32 -8.94 -25.11
CA ALA A 25 2.81 -9.14 -23.76
C ALA A 25 1.84 -10.06 -22.97
N PRO A 26 2.38 -11.00 -22.17
CA PRO A 26 1.58 -12.00 -21.48
C PRO A 26 0.60 -11.35 -20.51
N ARG A 27 -0.58 -11.99 -20.34
CA ARG A 27 -1.62 -11.54 -19.42
C ARG A 27 -1.02 -11.28 -18.03
N LEU A 28 -1.39 -10.15 -17.43
CA LEU A 28 -1.02 -9.78 -16.06
C LEU A 28 -1.24 -10.98 -15.13
N SER A 29 -0.19 -11.46 -14.47
CA SER A 29 -0.37 -12.50 -13.47
C SER A 29 -0.99 -11.87 -12.23
N LEU A 30 -2.25 -12.20 -11.95
CA LEU A 30 -2.94 -11.79 -10.72
C LEU A 30 -2.48 -12.58 -9.50
N ALA A 31 -1.72 -13.67 -9.68
CA ALA A 31 -1.20 -14.51 -8.60
C ALA A 31 -0.33 -13.75 -7.57
N PRO A 32 0.68 -12.93 -7.95
CA PRO A 32 1.44 -12.12 -7.00
C PRO A 32 0.58 -11.05 -6.31
N LEU A 33 -0.41 -10.49 -7.01
CA LEU A 33 -1.36 -9.54 -6.42
C LEU A 33 -2.21 -10.22 -5.35
N TRP A 34 -2.72 -11.41 -5.63
CA TRP A 34 -3.52 -12.19 -4.68
C TRP A 34 -2.74 -12.51 -3.40
N ARG A 35 -1.45 -12.86 -3.53
CA ARG A 35 -0.59 -13.15 -2.38
C ARG A 35 -0.37 -11.92 -1.49
N ARG A 36 -0.22 -10.73 -2.08
CA ARG A 36 -0.13 -9.45 -1.33
C ARG A 36 -1.46 -9.05 -0.71
N LEU A 37 -2.56 -9.30 -1.42
CA LEU A 37 -3.89 -9.04 -0.90
C LEU A 37 -4.22 -9.92 0.31
N GLN A 38 -3.70 -11.14 0.39
CA GLN A 38 -3.82 -12.00 1.57
C GLN A 38 -3.08 -11.47 2.81
N GLU A 39 -2.06 -10.63 2.64
CA GLU A 39 -1.35 -9.96 3.75
C GLU A 39 -2.13 -8.74 4.28
N ALA A 40 -2.94 -8.08 3.44
CA ALA A 40 -3.76 -6.94 3.81
C ALA A 40 -4.76 -7.19 4.96
N PRO A 41 -5.57 -8.27 4.99
CA PRO A 41 -6.56 -8.50 6.04
C PRO A 41 -5.92 -8.64 7.43
N PHE A 42 -4.66 -9.08 7.53
CA PHE A 42 -3.96 -9.15 8.80
C PHE A 42 -3.84 -7.77 9.46
N PHE A 43 -3.40 -6.76 8.69
CA PHE A 43 -3.30 -5.38 9.18
C PHE A 43 -4.69 -4.76 9.42
N GLY A 44 -5.66 -5.08 8.57
CA GLY A 44 -7.05 -4.63 8.73
C GLY A 44 -7.70 -5.16 10.01
N ILE A 45 -7.54 -6.45 10.32
CA ILE A 45 -8.05 -7.08 11.55
C ILE A 45 -7.33 -6.52 12.78
N ALA A 46 -6.00 -6.39 12.74
CA ALA A 46 -5.24 -5.79 13.82
C ALA A 46 -5.69 -4.34 14.11
N TYR A 47 -6.00 -3.56 13.06
CA TYR A 47 -6.59 -2.23 13.20
C TYR A 47 -8.00 -2.28 13.80
N LEU A 48 -8.88 -3.16 13.32
CA LEU A 48 -10.25 -3.31 13.84
C LEU A 48 -10.28 -3.71 15.32
N ILE A 49 -9.37 -4.60 15.73
CA ILE A 49 -9.18 -4.98 17.14
C ILE A 49 -8.58 -3.81 17.93
N GLY A 50 -7.62 -3.09 17.36
CA GLY A 50 -7.06 -1.90 18.01
C GLY A 50 -8.09 -0.77 18.21
N SER A 51 -8.97 -0.54 17.23
CA SER A 51 -9.93 0.56 17.23
C SER A 51 -11.06 0.39 18.24
N GLN A 52 -11.36 -0.85 18.65
CA GLN A 52 -12.37 -1.12 19.68
C GLN A 52 -11.83 -0.88 21.11
N PHE A 53 -10.51 -0.96 21.33
CA PHE A 53 -9.89 -0.63 22.61
C PHE A 53 -9.42 0.82 22.71
N VAL A 54 -9.12 1.44 21.57
CA VAL A 54 -8.51 2.78 21.52
C VAL A 54 -9.48 3.75 20.85
N SER A 55 -10.10 4.60 21.66
CA SER A 55 -10.94 5.69 21.17
C SER A 55 -10.13 7.00 21.14
N PHE A 56 -10.17 7.70 20.01
CA PHE A 56 -9.52 9.01 19.88
C PHE A 56 -10.19 10.05 20.79
N ASP A 57 -11.51 9.94 20.99
CA ASP A 57 -12.25 10.85 21.87
C ASP A 57 -11.78 10.79 23.32
N TYR A 58 -11.28 9.64 23.79
CA TYR A 58 -10.73 9.49 25.14
C TYR A 58 -9.47 10.33 25.37
N LEU A 59 -8.74 10.74 24.31
CA LEU A 59 -7.62 11.68 24.43
C LEU A 59 -8.07 13.11 24.74
N ARG A 60 -9.31 13.46 24.40
CA ARG A 60 -9.86 14.80 24.58
C ARG A 60 -10.50 14.98 25.95
N ASP A 61 -10.77 13.88 26.64
CA ASP A 61 -11.43 13.87 27.94
C ASP A 61 -10.52 14.48 29.02
N PRO A 62 -11.00 15.41 29.87
CA PRO A 62 -10.22 15.94 30.99
C PRO A 62 -9.73 14.87 31.96
N ASP A 63 -10.38 13.71 32.04
CA ASP A 63 -9.93 12.60 32.89
C ASP A 63 -8.60 12.01 32.41
N PHE A 64 -8.33 12.03 31.11
CA PHE A 64 -7.02 11.68 30.57
C PHE A 64 -5.92 12.58 31.13
N GLN A 65 -6.27 13.81 31.53
CA GLN A 65 -5.29 14.73 32.09
C GLN A 65 -4.85 14.40 33.52
N GLN A 66 -5.64 13.59 34.22
CA GLN A 66 -5.39 13.17 35.59
C GLN A 66 -4.56 11.89 35.66
N LEU A 67 -4.38 11.17 34.55
CA LEU A 67 -3.49 10.00 34.50
C LEU A 67 -2.02 10.41 34.63
N GLY A 68 -1.26 9.58 35.35
CA GLY A 68 0.20 9.69 35.42
C GLY A 68 0.86 9.58 34.04
N LEU A 69 2.01 10.24 33.89
CA LEU A 69 2.73 10.38 32.61
C LEU A 69 2.99 9.03 31.91
N THR A 70 3.37 7.99 32.65
CA THR A 70 3.65 6.66 32.09
C THR A 70 2.42 6.04 31.42
N LYS A 71 1.25 6.14 32.05
CA LYS A 71 0.00 5.60 31.50
C LYS A 71 -0.44 6.37 30.25
N ARG A 72 -0.24 7.69 30.24
CA ARG A 72 -0.49 8.53 29.07
C ARG A 72 0.42 8.19 27.89
N LEU A 73 1.72 8.03 28.13
CA LEU A 73 2.67 7.63 27.09
C LEU A 73 2.35 6.23 26.54
N ALA A 74 1.99 5.27 27.38
CA ALA A 74 1.56 3.95 26.95
C ALA A 74 0.30 4.02 26.07
N TYR A 75 -0.70 4.83 26.46
CA TYR A 75 -1.91 5.01 25.67
C TYR A 75 -1.63 5.71 24.33
N LEU A 76 -0.81 6.76 24.32
CA LEU A 76 -0.38 7.44 23.09
C LEU A 76 0.41 6.51 22.16
N ALA A 77 1.27 5.65 22.70
CA ALA A 77 1.98 4.63 21.93
C ALA A 77 1.01 3.61 21.32
N ALA A 78 0.00 3.17 22.08
CA ALA A 78 -1.04 2.28 21.57
C ALA A 78 -1.85 2.94 20.45
N VAL A 79 -2.30 4.19 20.64
CA VAL A 79 -2.98 5.01 19.61
C VAL A 79 -2.11 5.08 18.35
N PHE A 80 -0.85 5.49 18.49
CA PHE A 80 0.08 5.60 17.38
C PHE A 80 0.21 4.29 16.59
N LEU A 81 0.32 3.16 17.30
CA LEU A 81 0.42 1.84 16.68
C LEU A 81 -0.85 1.49 15.90
N VAL A 82 -2.03 1.72 16.46
CA VAL A 82 -3.32 1.45 15.79
C VAL A 82 -3.47 2.28 14.52
N TYR A 83 -3.20 3.60 14.59
CA TYR A 83 -3.26 4.48 13.42
C TYR A 83 -2.22 4.11 12.36
N ARG A 84 -1.03 3.66 12.77
CA ARG A 84 0.01 3.18 11.85
C ARG A 84 -0.43 1.91 11.13
N MET A 85 -1.12 0.98 11.79
CA MET A 85 -1.70 -0.21 11.13
C MET A 85 -2.73 0.17 10.06
N ARG A 86 -3.56 1.20 10.30
CA ARG A 86 -4.50 1.73 9.30
C ARG A 86 -3.79 2.27 8.07
N LEU A 87 -2.69 3.01 8.26
CA LEU A 87 -1.89 3.53 7.15
C LEU A 87 -1.26 2.40 6.31
N TYR A 88 -0.75 1.36 6.97
CA TYR A 88 -0.21 0.18 6.27
C TYR A 88 -1.27 -0.59 5.50
N PHE A 89 -2.46 -0.75 6.08
CA PHE A 89 -3.57 -1.36 5.35
C PHE A 89 -3.91 -0.56 4.08
N ALA A 90 -4.09 0.76 4.20
CA ALA A 90 -4.39 1.63 3.06
C ALA A 90 -3.28 1.58 1.99
N TRP A 91 -2.01 1.50 2.41
CA TRP A 91 -0.87 1.37 1.50
C TRP A 91 -0.93 0.08 0.68
N ILE A 92 -1.10 -1.07 1.35
CA ILE A 92 -1.15 -2.39 0.68
C ILE A 92 -2.33 -2.46 -0.29
N VAL A 93 -3.50 -1.93 0.11
CA VAL A 93 -4.67 -1.85 -0.76
C VAL A 93 -4.40 -0.95 -1.96
N GLY A 94 -3.77 0.20 -1.76
CA GLY A 94 -3.35 1.10 -2.84
C GLY A 94 -2.41 0.44 -3.84
N GLU A 95 -1.40 -0.30 -3.36
CA GLU A 95 -0.53 -1.10 -4.20
C GLU A 95 -1.30 -2.16 -5.00
N CYS A 96 -2.22 -2.87 -4.36
CA CYS A 96 -3.04 -3.88 -5.03
C CYS A 96 -3.93 -3.25 -6.13
N VAL A 97 -4.54 -2.09 -5.89
CA VAL A 97 -5.34 -1.37 -6.89
C VAL A 97 -4.48 -0.91 -8.07
N CYS A 98 -3.28 -0.37 -7.80
CA CYS A 98 -2.36 0.04 -8.86
C CYS A 98 -1.89 -1.14 -9.71
N VAL A 99 -1.49 -2.24 -9.10
CA VAL A 99 -1.08 -3.45 -9.83
C VAL A 99 -2.27 -4.06 -10.58
N GLY A 100 -3.46 -4.07 -9.99
CA GLY A 100 -4.68 -4.57 -10.64
C GLY A 100 -5.09 -3.74 -11.86
N ALA A 101 -4.82 -2.44 -11.84
CA ALA A 101 -5.01 -1.55 -12.99
C ALA A 101 -3.93 -1.72 -14.09
N GLY A 102 -2.91 -2.56 -13.88
CA GLY A 102 -1.82 -2.77 -14.84
C GLY A 102 -0.61 -1.86 -14.64
N LEU A 103 -0.57 -1.02 -13.60
CA LEU A 103 0.59 -0.17 -13.32
C LEU A 103 1.77 -1.01 -12.82
N GLY A 104 2.86 -1.00 -13.59
CA GLY A 104 4.14 -1.58 -13.19
C GLY A 104 4.23 -3.11 -13.27
N ALA A 105 3.19 -3.80 -13.73
CA ALA A 105 3.16 -5.24 -13.89
C ALA A 105 3.80 -5.69 -15.21
N TYR A 106 5.07 -5.33 -15.40
CA TYR A 106 5.85 -5.67 -16.58
C TYR A 106 6.19 -7.17 -16.60
N PRO A 107 6.21 -7.81 -17.79
CA PRO A 107 6.53 -9.22 -17.87
C PRO A 107 8.00 -9.47 -17.52
N ALA A 108 8.32 -10.63 -16.95
CA ALA A 108 9.69 -10.94 -16.50
C ALA A 108 10.73 -10.84 -17.63
N ILE A 109 10.31 -11.03 -18.89
CA ILE A 109 11.14 -10.88 -20.09
C ILE A 109 11.71 -9.47 -20.27
N SER A 110 11.04 -8.43 -19.77
CA SER A 110 11.49 -7.04 -19.94
C SER A 110 12.46 -6.58 -18.83
N ARG A 111 12.93 -7.52 -17.99
CA ARG A 111 13.82 -7.30 -16.84
C ARG A 111 13.46 -6.03 -16.08
N PRO A 112 12.22 -5.93 -15.54
CA PRO A 112 11.77 -4.70 -14.90
C PRO A 112 12.53 -4.46 -13.60
N VAL A 113 12.94 -3.21 -13.40
CA VAL A 113 13.58 -2.76 -12.15
C VAL A 113 12.59 -1.90 -11.38
N ALA A 114 12.50 -2.11 -10.07
CA ALA A 114 11.65 -1.31 -9.18
C ALA A 114 11.91 0.19 -9.40
N GLY A 115 10.85 0.94 -9.72
CA GLY A 115 10.92 2.38 -9.98
C GLY A 115 11.49 2.81 -11.34
N ARG A 116 12.09 1.92 -12.14
CA ARG A 116 12.67 2.25 -13.46
C ARG A 116 11.94 1.64 -14.67
N GLY A 117 10.96 0.76 -14.44
CA GLY A 117 10.21 0.11 -15.52
C GLY A 117 11.08 -0.89 -16.30
N PRO A 118 10.73 -1.23 -17.56
CA PRO A 118 11.44 -2.23 -18.35
C PRO A 118 12.81 -1.69 -18.76
N THR A 119 13.85 -2.48 -18.47
CA THR A 119 15.24 -2.16 -18.82
C THR A 119 15.58 -2.66 -20.23
N ASP A 120 14.85 -3.66 -20.71
CA ASP A 120 15.04 -4.26 -22.03
C ASP A 120 13.78 -4.06 -22.90
N LEU A 121 13.80 -3.01 -23.73
CA LEU A 121 12.70 -2.64 -24.63
C LEU A 121 12.66 -3.53 -25.88
N PHE A 122 13.80 -4.10 -26.29
CA PHE A 122 13.88 -5.00 -27.46
C PHE A 122 13.18 -6.32 -27.17
N ALA A 123 13.35 -6.87 -25.95
CA ALA A 123 12.64 -8.06 -25.51
C ALA A 123 11.12 -7.86 -25.41
N LEU A 124 10.65 -6.62 -25.21
CA LEU A 124 9.22 -6.29 -25.09
C LEU A 124 8.50 -6.29 -26.47
N HIS A 125 9.23 -6.03 -27.56
CA HIS A 125 8.69 -5.93 -28.93
C HIS A 125 8.81 -7.21 -29.77
N ARG A 126 9.43 -8.26 -29.24
CA ARG A 126 9.62 -9.55 -29.93
C ARG A 126 8.38 -10.43 -29.77
#